data_AF-A0A959JDS5-F1
#
_entry.id   AF-A0A959JDS5-F1
#
_cell.length_a   1.000
_cell.length_b   1.000
_cell.length_c   1.000
_cell.angle_alpha   90.00
_cell.angle_beta   90.00
_cell.angle_gamma   90.00
#
_symmetry.space_group_name_H-M   'P 1'
#
loop_
_entity.id
_entity.type
_entity.pdbx_description
1 polymer ?
#
loop_
_entity_poly.entity_id
_entity_poly.type
_entity_poly.pdbx_seq_one_letter_code
_entity_poly.pdbx_strand_id
1 'polypeptide(L)'
;MLGLQVDGMGPGDAIEIGDGPANMDFRAFMRSSVPVDHLELIWNGQVLREYDFDQDRHTADFSGKIQVEGPGWLLLRAYNDEAHPEVPDYYPYATTSPIYVTASGKTLMSRTSATFFLEWIDRIQRVVSANTAYRTAEEKERILEDIARARKFYAHCLAEATME
;
A
#
# COMPACT_ATOMS: atom_id res chain seq x y z
N MET A 1 -6.48 16.22 6.01
CA MET A 1 -6.52 15.27 7.14
C MET A 1 -7.44 14.12 6.79
N LEU A 2 -6.97 12.89 7.02
CA LEU A 2 -7.73 11.67 6.82
C LEU A 2 -7.86 10.92 8.14
N GLY A 3 -8.98 10.25 8.35
CA GLY A 3 -9.16 9.32 9.45
C GLY A 3 -9.89 8.08 8.98
N LEU A 4 -9.47 6.93 9.52
CA LEU A 4 -10.07 5.63 9.26
C LEU A 4 -10.18 4.88 10.59
N GLN A 5 -11.33 4.25 10.82
CA GLN A 5 -11.55 3.31 11.91
C GLN A 5 -12.27 2.07 11.35
N VAL A 6 -11.84 0.88 11.75
CA VAL A 6 -12.47 -0.40 11.38
C VAL A 6 -12.67 -1.22 12.65
N ASP A 7 -13.90 -1.60 12.97
CA ASP A 7 -14.28 -2.28 14.22
C ASP A 7 -13.70 -1.63 15.49
N GLY A 8 -13.59 -0.30 15.48
CA GLY A 8 -13.04 0.48 16.60
C GLY A 8 -11.52 0.69 16.56
N MET A 9 -10.79 -0.04 15.71
CA MET A 9 -9.33 0.06 15.55
C MET A 9 -8.95 1.16 14.57
N GLY A 10 -7.85 1.87 14.85
CA GLY A 10 -7.38 3.02 14.08
C GLY A 10 -6.10 2.74 13.27
N PRO A 11 -5.58 3.75 12.55
CA PRO A 11 -4.39 3.60 11.71
C PRO A 11 -3.17 3.11 12.50
N GLY A 12 -2.51 2.06 12.01
CA GLY A 12 -1.38 1.40 12.68
C GLY A 12 -1.77 0.18 13.52
N ASP A 13 -3.04 -0.01 13.84
CA ASP A 13 -3.52 -1.16 14.61
C ASP A 13 -3.62 -2.44 13.76
N ALA A 14 -3.86 -3.56 14.44
CA ALA A 14 -4.11 -4.86 13.83
C ALA A 14 -5.44 -5.46 14.33
N ILE A 15 -6.20 -6.08 13.41
CA ILE A 15 -7.44 -6.82 13.66
C ILE A 15 -7.18 -8.29 13.31
N GLU A 16 -7.34 -9.18 14.28
CA GLU A 16 -7.28 -10.62 14.03
C GLU A 16 -8.65 -11.15 13.60
N ILE A 17 -8.69 -11.89 12.49
CA ILE A 17 -9.88 -12.58 11.99
C ILE A 17 -9.70 -14.09 12.01
N GLY A 18 -10.82 -14.80 12.09
CA GLY A 18 -10.85 -16.26 11.99
C GLY A 18 -10.66 -16.76 10.54
N ASP A 19 -10.88 -18.06 10.37
CA ASP A 19 -10.87 -18.69 9.05
C ASP A 19 -12.15 -18.36 8.27
N GLY A 20 -11.99 -17.59 7.20
CA GLY A 20 -13.03 -17.26 6.23
C GLY A 20 -13.34 -15.77 6.13
N PRO A 21 -14.42 -15.40 5.43
CA PRO A 21 -14.82 -14.00 5.28
C PRO A 21 -15.22 -13.35 6.61
N ALA A 22 -14.72 -12.15 6.87
CA ALA A 22 -15.03 -11.33 8.03
C ALA A 22 -15.80 -10.07 7.58
N ASN A 23 -16.93 -9.80 8.23
CA ASN A 23 -17.69 -8.56 8.02
C ASN A 23 -17.25 -7.55 9.08
N MET A 24 -16.83 -6.36 8.65
CA MET A 24 -16.34 -5.30 9.52
C MET A 24 -17.10 -4.00 9.26
N ASP A 25 -17.33 -3.24 10.31
CA ASP A 25 -17.88 -1.88 10.25
C ASP A 25 -16.72 -0.89 10.14
N PHE A 26 -16.77 0.02 9.15
CA PHE A 26 -15.78 1.08 9.02
C PHE A 26 -16.41 2.47 9.15
N ARG A 27 -15.60 3.42 9.62
CA ARG A 27 -15.89 4.86 9.59
C ARG A 27 -14.66 5.58 9.08
N ALA A 28 -14.87 6.55 8.22
CA ALA A 28 -13.82 7.31 7.58
C ALA A 28 -14.23 8.77 7.42
N PHE A 29 -13.24 9.66 7.41
CA PHE A 29 -13.48 11.06 7.16
C PHE A 29 -12.32 11.72 6.42
N MET A 30 -12.63 12.80 5.73
CA MET A 30 -11.67 13.70 5.10
C MET A 30 -12.00 15.15 5.46
N ARG A 31 -10.96 15.93 5.73
CA ARG A 31 -11.00 17.40 5.79
C ARG A 31 -9.83 17.96 4.99
N SER A 32 -10.08 18.80 4.00
CA SER A 32 -9.07 19.33 3.07
C SER A 32 -9.22 20.84 2.89
N SER A 33 -8.09 21.54 2.77
CA SER A 33 -8.08 22.97 2.42
C SER A 33 -8.36 23.21 0.93
N VAL A 34 -8.18 22.20 0.08
CA VAL A 34 -8.43 22.23 -1.37
C VAL A 34 -9.44 21.14 -1.74
N PRO A 35 -10.23 21.30 -2.82
CA PRO A 35 -11.18 20.27 -3.24
C PRO A 35 -10.42 19.00 -3.67
N VAL A 36 -10.98 17.84 -3.33
CA VAL A 36 -10.39 16.53 -3.64
C VAL A 36 -11.20 15.82 -4.73
N ASP A 37 -10.54 15.15 -5.67
CA ASP A 37 -11.25 14.43 -6.74
C ASP A 37 -11.66 13.02 -6.31
N HIS A 38 -10.77 12.31 -5.62
CA HIS A 38 -10.95 10.90 -5.26
C HIS A 38 -10.78 10.66 -3.76
N LEU A 39 -11.67 9.85 -3.18
CA LEU A 39 -11.58 9.38 -1.79
C LEU A 39 -11.95 7.90 -1.72
N GLU A 40 -11.00 7.04 -1.37
CA GLU A 40 -11.11 5.60 -1.55
C GLU A 40 -10.65 4.84 -0.31
N LEU A 41 -11.42 3.83 0.09
CA LEU A 41 -10.99 2.78 1.01
C LEU A 41 -10.31 1.67 0.20
N ILE A 42 -9.04 1.41 0.50
CA ILE A 42 -8.20 0.45 -0.20
C ILE A 42 -8.07 -0.83 0.62
N TRP A 43 -8.19 -1.99 -0.02
CA TRP A 43 -7.86 -3.31 0.53
C TRP A 43 -6.78 -3.96 -0.34
N ASN A 44 -5.61 -4.24 0.24
CA ASN A 44 -4.49 -4.89 -0.45
C ASN A 44 -4.15 -4.27 -1.83
N GLY A 45 -4.21 -2.94 -1.92
CA GLY A 45 -3.92 -2.17 -3.13
C GLY A 45 -5.09 -2.02 -4.11
N GLN A 46 -6.25 -2.60 -3.83
CA GLN A 46 -7.46 -2.48 -4.65
C GLN A 46 -8.50 -1.58 -3.99
N VAL A 47 -9.24 -0.81 -4.80
CA VAL A 47 -10.33 0.04 -4.31
C VAL A 47 -11.48 -0.86 -3.85
N LEU A 48 -11.73 -0.88 -2.54
CA LEU A 48 -12.82 -1.62 -1.93
C LEU A 48 -14.10 -0.80 -1.87
N ARG A 49 -13.97 0.51 -1.61
CA ARG A 49 -15.05 1.50 -1.67
C ARG A 49 -14.49 2.83 -2.17
N GLU A 50 -15.31 3.54 -2.91
CA GLU A 50 -15.07 4.91 -3.34
C GLU A 50 -16.20 5.78 -2.80
N TYR A 51 -15.87 7.00 -2.36
CA TYR A 51 -16.84 7.96 -1.88
C TYR A 51 -17.19 8.94 -3.00
N ASP A 52 -18.46 8.97 -3.37
CA ASP A 52 -18.99 9.95 -4.31
C ASP A 52 -19.22 11.29 -3.59
N PHE A 53 -18.48 12.32 -4.00
CA PHE A 53 -18.70 13.65 -3.45
C PHE A 53 -19.99 14.28 -3.98
N ASP A 54 -20.85 14.67 -3.04
CA ASP A 54 -22.14 15.31 -3.24
C ASP A 54 -22.13 16.81 -2.89
N GLN A 55 -20.97 17.34 -2.47
CA GLN A 55 -20.75 18.73 -2.04
C GLN A 55 -19.43 19.31 -2.59
N ASP A 56 -18.90 20.38 -1.98
CA ASP A 56 -17.73 21.15 -2.42
C ASP A 56 -16.39 20.37 -2.47
N ARG A 57 -16.39 19.11 -2.05
CA ARG A 57 -15.24 18.19 -2.07
C ARG A 57 -14.11 18.53 -1.09
N HIS A 58 -14.38 19.41 -0.11
CA HIS A 58 -13.43 19.71 0.96
C HIS A 58 -13.60 18.82 2.18
N THR A 59 -14.81 18.29 2.37
CA THR A 59 -15.19 17.50 3.55
C THR A 59 -15.92 16.23 3.12
N ALA A 60 -15.63 15.13 3.81
CA ALA A 60 -16.41 13.91 3.72
C ALA A 60 -16.46 13.22 5.08
N ASP A 61 -17.60 12.62 5.40
CA ASP A 61 -17.79 11.69 6.52
C ASP A 61 -18.57 10.50 5.97
N PHE A 62 -17.99 9.31 5.99
CA PHE A 62 -18.62 8.13 5.40
C PHE A 62 -18.30 6.86 6.17
N SER A 63 -19.27 5.95 6.17
CA SER A 63 -19.21 4.73 6.96
C SER A 63 -19.99 3.64 6.27
N GLY A 64 -19.68 2.39 6.59
CA GLY A 64 -20.43 1.27 6.05
C GLY A 64 -19.87 -0.06 6.51
N LYS A 65 -20.27 -1.10 5.77
CA LYS A 65 -19.82 -2.47 5.99
C LYS A 65 -18.95 -2.92 4.84
N ILE A 66 -17.87 -3.61 5.19
CA ILE A 66 -17.00 -4.31 4.26
C ILE A 66 -16.95 -5.78 4.64
N GLN A 67 -16.66 -6.60 3.63
CA GLN A 67 -16.31 -8.00 3.84
C GLN A 67 -14.90 -8.19 3.28
N VAL A 68 -14.01 -8.75 4.11
CA VAL A 68 -12.64 -9.06 3.73
C VAL A 68 -12.35 -10.53 4.04
N GLU A 69 -11.40 -11.12 3.33
CA GLU A 69 -10.99 -12.50 3.55
C GLU A 69 -9.46 -12.61 3.52
N GLY A 70 -8.91 -13.32 4.51
CA GLY A 70 -7.47 -13.54 4.64
C GLY A 70 -6.70 -12.34 5.22
N PRO A 71 -5.38 -12.49 5.37
CA PRO A 71 -4.53 -11.42 5.87
C PRO A 71 -4.43 -10.28 4.87
N GLY A 72 -4.25 -9.06 5.36
CA GLY A 72 -4.13 -7.89 4.50
C GLY A 72 -4.04 -6.59 5.24
N TRP A 73 -4.36 -5.52 4.54
CA TRP A 73 -4.35 -4.19 5.09
C TRP A 73 -5.41 -3.31 4.44
N LEU A 74 -5.99 -2.43 5.26
CA LEU A 74 -6.93 -1.39 4.87
C LEU A 74 -6.28 -0.02 5.04
N LEU A 75 -6.49 0.90 4.11
CA LEU A 75 -6.17 2.32 4.32
C LEU A 75 -7.16 3.21 3.59
N LEU A 76 -7.24 4.46 4.02
CA LEU A 76 -7.97 5.50 3.31
C LEU A 76 -6.99 6.30 2.45
N ARG A 77 -7.32 6.53 1.17
CA ARG A 77 -6.56 7.32 0.20
C ARG A 77 -7.40 8.48 -0.30
N ALA A 78 -6.81 9.66 -0.40
CA ALA A 78 -7.41 10.83 -1.02
C ALA A 78 -6.41 11.44 -2.01
N TYR A 79 -6.85 11.75 -3.22
CA TYR A 79 -5.98 12.38 -4.22
C TYR A 79 -6.74 13.14 -5.31
N ASN A 80 -6.01 13.96 -6.05
CA ASN A 80 -6.51 14.66 -7.23
C ASN A 80 -5.85 14.14 -8.50
N ASP A 81 -6.55 14.30 -9.63
CA ASP A 81 -5.98 13.97 -10.94
C ASP A 81 -4.88 14.94 -11.37
N GLU A 82 -4.98 16.20 -10.90
CA GLU A 82 -4.14 17.32 -11.32
C GLU A 82 -3.57 18.10 -10.12
N ALA A 83 -2.53 18.88 -10.40
CA ALA A 83 -1.96 19.82 -9.43
C ALA A 83 -2.98 20.89 -8.99
N HIS A 84 -2.90 21.30 -7.72
CA HIS A 84 -3.65 22.45 -7.22
C HIS A 84 -2.70 23.60 -6.87
N PRO A 85 -2.94 24.86 -7.29
CA PRO A 85 -2.00 25.98 -7.07
C PRO A 85 -1.61 26.23 -5.61
N GLU A 86 -2.48 25.85 -4.67
CA GLU A 86 -2.26 26.01 -3.22
C GLU A 86 -1.49 24.84 -2.58
N VAL A 87 -1.25 23.76 -3.31
CA VAL A 87 -0.51 22.58 -2.84
C VAL A 87 0.79 22.47 -3.65
N PRO A 88 1.98 22.71 -3.06
CA PRO A 88 3.25 22.69 -3.77
C PRO A 88 3.76 21.26 -3.97
N ASP A 89 2.95 20.43 -4.65
CA ASP A 89 3.26 19.05 -5.02
C ASP A 89 2.72 18.77 -6.43
N TYR A 90 3.03 17.61 -7.01
CA TYR A 90 2.52 17.20 -8.32
C TYR A 90 0.99 17.13 -8.36
N TYR A 91 0.38 16.71 -7.25
CA TYR A 91 -1.06 16.74 -7.01
C TYR A 91 -1.32 16.54 -5.51
N PRO A 92 -2.43 17.08 -4.96
CA PRO A 92 -2.89 16.74 -3.63
C PRO A 92 -2.96 15.22 -3.42
N TYR A 93 -2.28 14.71 -2.40
CA TYR A 93 -2.28 13.29 -2.05
C TYR A 93 -2.17 13.09 -0.53
N ALA A 94 -2.97 12.18 0.01
CA ALA A 94 -2.84 11.73 1.38
C ALA A 94 -3.32 10.29 1.54
N THR A 95 -2.70 9.58 2.49
CA THR A 95 -3.18 8.29 2.98
C THR A 95 -3.15 8.24 4.51
N THR A 96 -3.96 7.39 5.12
CA THR A 96 -3.75 6.97 6.51
C THR A 96 -2.63 5.94 6.59
N SER A 97 -2.06 5.73 7.78
CA SER A 97 -1.35 4.47 8.04
C SER A 97 -2.33 3.29 7.86
N PRO A 98 -1.83 2.11 7.45
CA PRO A 98 -2.70 0.97 7.27
C PRO A 98 -3.25 0.44 8.61
N ILE A 99 -4.44 -0.14 8.57
CA ILE A 99 -4.96 -1.05 9.59
C ILE A 99 -4.70 -2.45 9.07
N TYR A 100 -3.96 -3.25 9.82
CA TYR A 100 -3.58 -4.60 9.40
C TYR A 100 -4.67 -5.59 9.77
N VAL A 101 -5.00 -6.50 8.85
CA VAL A 101 -5.88 -7.64 9.11
C VAL A 101 -4.99 -8.86 9.13
N THR A 102 -5.00 -9.60 10.23
CA THR A 102 -4.22 -10.83 10.40
C THR A 102 -5.15 -12.03 10.46
N ALA A 103 -4.70 -13.15 9.92
CA ALA A 103 -5.38 -14.43 10.05
C ALA A 103 -4.35 -15.45 10.49
N SER A 104 -4.62 -16.12 11.62
CA SER A 104 -3.68 -17.04 12.26
C SER A 104 -3.18 -18.11 11.28
N GLY A 105 -1.85 -18.23 11.15
CA GLY A 105 -1.20 -19.19 10.24
C GLY A 105 -1.23 -18.84 8.75
N LYS A 106 -1.76 -17.69 8.35
CA LYS A 106 -1.79 -17.23 6.95
C LYS A 106 -0.85 -16.06 6.73
N THR A 107 -0.15 -16.07 5.60
CA THR A 107 0.71 -14.97 5.14
C THR A 107 0.13 -14.33 3.88
N LEU A 108 0.34 -13.02 3.75
CA LEU A 108 0.03 -12.31 2.52
C LEU A 108 1.29 -12.20 1.66
N MET A 109 1.26 -12.79 0.46
CA MET A 109 2.34 -12.68 -0.53
C MET A 109 1.72 -12.40 -1.90
N SER A 110 1.99 -11.22 -2.48
CA SER A 110 1.47 -10.81 -3.78
C SER A 110 2.43 -11.20 -4.92
N ARG A 111 1.90 -11.93 -5.90
CA ARG A 111 2.61 -12.34 -7.11
C ARG A 111 3.06 -11.14 -7.93
N THR A 112 2.19 -10.17 -8.16
CA THR A 112 2.44 -8.95 -8.93
C THR A 112 3.53 -8.14 -8.25
N SER A 113 3.44 -7.97 -6.93
CA SER A 113 4.46 -7.25 -6.16
C SER A 113 5.83 -7.94 -6.25
N ALA A 114 5.88 -9.27 -6.05
CA ALA A 114 7.12 -10.03 -6.13
C ALA A 114 7.73 -9.99 -7.54
N THR A 115 6.91 -10.11 -8.58
CA THR A 115 7.33 -10.02 -10.00
C THR A 115 7.93 -8.65 -10.31
N PHE A 116 7.22 -7.57 -9.92
CA PHE A 116 7.70 -6.20 -10.10
C PHE A 116 9.07 -5.98 -9.44
N PHE A 117 9.24 -6.42 -8.19
CA PHE A 117 10.51 -6.26 -7.49
C PHE A 117 11.64 -7.10 -8.11
N LEU A 118 11.36 -8.29 -8.63
CA LEU A 118 12.36 -9.10 -9.35
C LEU A 118 12.83 -8.41 -10.63
N GLU A 119 11.92 -7.86 -11.44
CA GLU A 119 12.27 -7.08 -12.63
C GLU A 119 13.09 -5.83 -12.29
N TRP A 120 12.74 -5.17 -11.19
CA TRP A 120 13.49 -4.01 -10.70
C TRP A 120 14.89 -4.41 -10.22
N ILE A 121 15.01 -5.53 -9.51
CA ILE A 121 16.29 -6.09 -9.08
C ILE A 121 17.17 -6.47 -10.28
N ASP A 122 16.59 -7.05 -11.34
CA ASP A 122 17.29 -7.29 -12.61
C ASP A 122 17.85 -6.01 -13.21
N ARG A 123 17.08 -4.91 -13.15
CA ARG A 123 17.54 -3.60 -13.62
C ARG A 123 18.68 -3.05 -12.76
N ILE A 124 18.56 -3.09 -11.43
CA ILE A 124 19.62 -2.62 -10.53
C ILE A 124 20.89 -3.43 -10.73
N GLN A 125 20.79 -4.76 -10.80
CA GLN A 125 21.94 -5.64 -10.98
C GLN A 125 22.70 -5.34 -12.27
N ARG A 126 22.01 -5.03 -13.37
CA ARG A 126 22.63 -4.61 -14.63
C ARG A 126 23.42 -3.31 -14.47
N VAL A 127 22.84 -2.30 -13.82
CA VAL A 127 23.49 -1.00 -13.59
C VAL A 127 24.73 -1.15 -12.70
N VAL A 128 24.61 -1.86 -11.58
CA VAL A 128 25.71 -2.10 -10.64
C VAL A 128 26.83 -2.90 -11.29
N SER A 129 26.50 -3.96 -12.03
CA SER A 129 27.49 -4.78 -12.74
C SER A 129 28.28 -3.99 -13.78
N ALA A 130 27.61 -3.11 -14.53
CA ALA A 130 28.25 -2.30 -15.57
C ALA A 130 29.04 -1.10 -15.02
N ASN A 131 28.76 -0.67 -13.79
CA ASN A 131 29.43 0.49 -13.20
C ASN A 131 30.88 0.15 -12.81
N THR A 132 31.81 0.99 -13.30
CA THR A 132 33.26 0.90 -13.08
C THR A 132 33.78 1.97 -12.12
N ALA A 133 32.94 2.90 -11.67
CA ALA A 133 33.30 4.03 -10.82
C ALA A 133 33.30 3.72 -9.31
N TYR A 134 33.31 2.44 -8.92
CA TYR A 134 33.41 2.05 -7.51
C TYR A 134 34.80 2.33 -6.95
N ARG A 135 34.85 2.74 -5.69
CA ARG A 135 36.11 3.03 -4.98
C ARG A 135 37.00 1.81 -4.82
N THR A 136 36.42 0.64 -4.52
CA THR A 136 37.13 -0.65 -4.45
C THR A 136 36.27 -1.79 -5.00
N ALA A 137 36.90 -2.92 -5.34
CA ALA A 137 36.20 -4.12 -5.81
C ALA A 137 35.31 -4.73 -4.72
N GLU A 138 35.75 -4.71 -3.47
CA GLU A 138 35.03 -5.25 -2.33
C GLU A 138 33.75 -4.46 -2.03
N GLU A 139 33.75 -3.15 -2.30
CA GLU A 139 32.56 -2.31 -2.19
C GLU A 139 31.49 -2.71 -3.21
N LYS A 140 31.90 -2.96 -4.45
CA LYS A 140 31.01 -3.46 -5.50
C LYS A 140 30.45 -4.84 -5.15
N GLU A 141 31.30 -5.74 -4.65
CA GLU A 141 30.89 -7.10 -4.31
C GLU A 141 29.81 -7.11 -3.21
N ARG A 142 29.97 -6.32 -2.14
CA ARG A 142 28.95 -6.22 -1.09
C ARG A 142 27.58 -5.78 -1.63
N ILE A 143 27.55 -4.83 -2.56
CA ILE A 143 26.30 -4.37 -3.17
C ILE A 143 25.68 -5.50 -4.02
N LEU A 144 26.49 -6.25 -4.76
CA LEU A 144 26.02 -7.41 -5.53
C LEU A 144 25.47 -8.51 -4.62
N GLU A 145 26.08 -8.74 -3.46
CA GLU A 145 25.57 -9.68 -2.44
C GLU A 145 24.22 -9.23 -1.89
N ASP A 146 24.05 -7.93 -1.60
CA ASP A 146 22.77 -7.37 -1.13
C ASP A 146 21.66 -7.58 -2.17
N ILE A 147 21.96 -7.32 -3.44
CA ILE A 147 21.08 -7.55 -4.59
C ILE A 147 20.71 -9.05 -4.69
N ALA A 148 21.68 -9.94 -4.53
CA ALA A 148 21.44 -11.39 -4.58
C ALA A 148 20.53 -11.85 -3.42
N ARG A 149 20.70 -11.31 -2.20
CA ARG A 149 19.82 -11.59 -1.07
C ARG A 149 18.40 -11.11 -1.32
N ALA A 150 18.23 -9.89 -1.84
CA ALA A 150 16.93 -9.36 -2.21
C ALA A 150 16.25 -10.23 -3.29
N ARG A 151 16.98 -10.64 -4.33
CA ARG A 151 16.45 -11.54 -5.37
C ARG A 151 15.93 -12.84 -4.76
N LYS A 152 16.71 -13.48 -3.88
CA LYS A 152 16.30 -14.74 -3.24
C LYS A 152 15.02 -14.57 -2.43
N PHE A 153 14.90 -13.46 -1.70
CA PHE A 153 13.70 -13.14 -0.93
C PHE A 153 12.46 -13.00 -1.82
N TYR A 154 12.51 -12.15 -2.85
CA TYR A 154 11.34 -11.95 -3.72
C TYR A 154 11.02 -13.16 -4.61
N ALA A 155 12.02 -13.97 -4.99
CA ALA A 155 11.78 -15.24 -5.67
C ALA A 155 11.02 -16.23 -4.79
N HIS A 156 11.30 -16.27 -3.48
CA HIS A 156 10.52 -17.05 -2.52
C HIS A 156 9.10 -16.50 -2.39
N CYS A 157 8.92 -15.18 -2.26
CA CYS A 157 7.59 -14.57 -2.22
C CYS A 157 6.76 -14.88 -3.47
N LEU A 158 7.39 -14.94 -4.65
CA LEU A 158 6.73 -15.29 -5.90
C LEU A 158 6.29 -16.77 -5.94
N ALA A 159 7.12 -17.67 -5.40
CA ALA A 159 6.83 -19.10 -5.33
C ALA A 159 5.67 -19.40 -4.36
N GLU A 160 5.62 -18.69 -3.24
CA GLU A 160 4.62 -18.86 -2.17
C GLU A 160 3.47 -17.83 -2.25
N ALA A 161 3.26 -17.20 -3.41
CA ALA A 161 2.27 -16.14 -3.56
C ALA A 161 0.86 -16.65 -3.22
N THR A 162 0.18 -15.92 -2.33
CA THR A 162 -1.18 -16.21 -1.84
C THR A 162 -2.23 -15.29 -2.45
N MET A 163 -1.80 -14.25 -3.16
CA MET A 163 -2.66 -13.37 -3.96
C MET A 163 -1.95 -12.96 -5.26
N GLU A 164 -2.74 -12.42 -6.18
CA GLU A 164 -2.20 -11.81 -7.39
C GLU A 164 -1.35 -10.56 -7.12
#